data_AF-A7ILE0-F1
#
_entry.id   AF-A7ILE0-F1
#
_cell.length_a   1.000
_cell.length_b   1.000
_cell.length_c   1.000
_cell.angle_alpha   90.00
_cell.angle_beta   90.00
_cell.angle_gamma   90.00
#
_symmetry.space_group_name_H-M   'P 1'
#
loop_
_entity.id
_entity.type
_entity.pdbx_description
1 polymer ?
#
loop_
_entity_poly.entity_id
_entity_poly.type
_entity_poly.pdbx_seq_one_letter_code
_entity_poly.pdbx_strand_id
1 'polypeptide(L)'
;MSDQYSAWRAALAGEPVAIHDAEPNSGFYRVKRKSGELHPVAIWRDQETGAVQALLNGTSVEVTSVWPWAAKKPVTYEAYQDFMDGKGWPDDAPVAPVTASPPDVVENPRAVAGDNSGDLDAAEAMRLELLGEKELADKFLSKPIEAQEAADQVAVWSKRIGDLKNRADKAFQAEKAPHLEAGRLVDEKWRWRQDAETLVRRLKSHITPWLEKLRAEEQERARKAAEEARRQQEEATRLAAAAQAGDEAAAAQAEEVQARAIETAKAAEVQRTGAGRTGAKVSLRTVTDVVITDLPALAAFYAGMNDAPADLKEVLLKLARRNISAGVTPPGVTVTTKQVAA
;
A
#
# COMPACT_ATOMS: atom_id res chain seq x y z
N MET A 1 -28.47 -60.09 -20.44
CA MET A 1 -27.62 -58.93 -20.77
C MET A 1 -26.76 -58.66 -19.55
N SER A 2 -25.43 -58.68 -19.70
CA SER A 2 -24.52 -58.35 -18.58
C SER A 2 -24.77 -56.90 -18.18
N ASP A 3 -24.86 -56.63 -16.88
CA ASP A 3 -25.02 -55.27 -16.38
C ASP A 3 -23.77 -54.45 -16.72
N GLN A 4 -23.89 -53.53 -17.69
CA GLN A 4 -22.76 -52.72 -18.18
C GLN A 4 -22.12 -51.86 -17.08
N TYR A 5 -22.84 -51.58 -15.99
CA TYR A 5 -22.38 -50.76 -14.88
C TYR A 5 -21.76 -51.57 -13.73
N SER A 6 -21.67 -52.90 -13.86
CA SER A 6 -21.11 -53.79 -12.84
C SER A 6 -19.68 -53.42 -12.44
N ALA A 7 -18.80 -53.18 -13.42
CA ALA A 7 -17.42 -52.76 -13.19
C ALA A 7 -17.33 -51.40 -12.48
N TRP A 8 -18.21 -50.45 -12.79
CA TRP A 8 -18.24 -49.15 -12.10
C TRP A 8 -18.71 -49.28 -10.64
N ARG A 9 -19.72 -50.12 -10.35
CA ARG A 9 -20.15 -50.35 -8.96
C ARG A 9 -19.10 -51.07 -8.12
N ALA A 10 -18.38 -52.03 -8.71
CA ALA A 10 -17.23 -52.67 -8.07
C ALA A 10 -16.10 -51.66 -7.79
N ALA A 11 -15.80 -50.77 -8.75
CA ALA A 11 -14.80 -49.72 -8.56
C ALA A 11 -15.19 -48.71 -7.46
N LEU A 12 -16.49 -48.38 -7.32
CA LEU A 12 -17.00 -47.55 -6.22
C LEU A 12 -16.90 -48.24 -4.86
N ALA A 13 -17.05 -49.56 -4.80
CA ALA A 13 -16.88 -50.35 -3.59
C ALA A 13 -15.40 -50.57 -3.21
N GLY A 14 -14.45 -50.05 -4.02
CA GLY A 14 -13.01 -50.23 -3.80
C GLY A 14 -12.48 -51.59 -4.22
N GLU A 15 -13.27 -52.37 -4.96
CA GLU A 15 -12.83 -53.67 -5.49
C GLU A 15 -11.87 -53.48 -6.68
N PRO A 16 -10.90 -54.39 -6.85
CA PRO A 16 -9.96 -54.31 -7.96
C PRO A 16 -10.68 -54.60 -9.29
N VAL A 17 -10.85 -53.56 -10.11
CA VAL A 17 -11.42 -53.65 -11.45
C VAL A 17 -10.32 -53.51 -12.48
N ALA A 18 -10.29 -54.40 -13.49
CA ALA A 18 -9.36 -54.31 -14.60
C ALA A 18 -9.65 -53.04 -15.42
N ILE A 19 -8.65 -52.16 -15.52
CA ILE A 19 -8.70 -50.94 -16.32
C ILE A 19 -7.80 -51.16 -17.53
N HIS A 20 -8.40 -51.27 -18.71
CA HIS A 20 -7.70 -51.38 -19.98
C HIS A 20 -8.02 -50.18 -20.86
N ASP A 21 -6.99 -49.56 -21.45
CA ASP A 21 -7.15 -48.36 -22.28
C ASP A 21 -8.03 -48.60 -23.53
N ALA A 22 -8.04 -49.83 -24.05
CA ALA A 22 -8.83 -50.23 -25.20
C ALA A 22 -10.26 -50.66 -24.86
N GLU A 23 -10.58 -50.87 -23.58
CA GLU A 23 -11.87 -51.40 -23.11
C GLU A 23 -12.47 -50.49 -22.02
N PRO A 24 -13.11 -49.37 -22.42
CA PRO A 24 -13.74 -48.47 -21.47
C PRO A 24 -14.92 -49.13 -20.74
N ASN A 25 -14.92 -49.01 -19.41
CA ASN A 25 -16.02 -49.48 -18.55
C ASN A 25 -17.12 -48.43 -18.45
N SER A 26 -18.37 -48.85 -18.62
CA SER A 26 -19.52 -47.96 -18.46
C SER A 26 -19.69 -47.53 -17.01
N GLY A 27 -20.00 -46.26 -16.78
CA GLY A 27 -20.07 -45.67 -15.45
C GLY A 27 -19.99 -44.15 -15.44
N PHE A 28 -19.93 -43.61 -14.23
CA PHE A 28 -19.83 -42.18 -13.96
C PHE A 28 -18.49 -41.88 -13.28
N TYR A 29 -17.80 -40.87 -13.79
CA TYR A 29 -16.42 -40.53 -13.40
C TYR A 29 -16.23 -39.01 -13.31
N ARG A 30 -15.09 -38.59 -12.74
CA ARG A 30 -14.64 -37.19 -12.75
C ARG A 30 -13.26 -37.05 -13.37
N VAL A 31 -13.05 -36.03 -14.20
CA VAL A 31 -11.77 -35.75 -14.87
C VAL A 31 -11.29 -34.33 -14.61
N LYS A 32 -9.98 -34.17 -14.38
CA LYS A 32 -9.35 -32.84 -14.23
C LYS A 32 -8.83 -32.37 -15.59
N ARG A 33 -9.30 -31.22 -16.07
CA ARG A 33 -8.82 -30.61 -17.33
C ARG A 33 -7.54 -29.79 -17.09
N LYS A 34 -6.90 -29.37 -18.19
CA LYS A 34 -5.69 -28.50 -18.15
C LYS A 34 -5.94 -27.16 -17.45
N SER A 35 -7.18 -26.67 -17.43
CA SER A 35 -7.63 -25.49 -16.68
C SER A 35 -7.62 -25.70 -15.16
N GLY A 36 -7.53 -26.94 -14.68
CA GLY A 36 -7.56 -27.29 -13.26
C GLY A 36 -8.95 -27.66 -12.72
N GLU A 37 -10.01 -27.43 -13.50
CA GLU A 37 -11.40 -27.73 -13.16
C GLU A 37 -11.72 -29.23 -13.29
N LEU A 38 -12.61 -29.72 -12.41
CA LEU A 38 -13.11 -31.09 -12.39
C LEU A 38 -14.44 -31.18 -13.13
N HIS A 39 -14.48 -31.92 -14.25
CA HIS A 39 -15.70 -32.11 -15.04
C HIS A 39 -16.27 -33.52 -14.90
N PRO A 40 -17.60 -33.67 -14.97
CA PRO A 40 -18.28 -34.95 -14.91
C PRO A 40 -18.15 -35.67 -16.25
N VAL A 41 -17.96 -36.99 -16.17
CA VAL A 41 -17.87 -37.87 -17.34
C VAL A 41 -18.86 -39.01 -17.17
N ALA A 42 -19.75 -39.19 -18.14
CA ALA A 42 -20.59 -40.38 -18.26
C ALA A 42 -20.12 -41.21 -19.44
N ILE A 43 -19.97 -42.53 -19.26
CA ILE A 43 -19.61 -43.46 -20.33
C ILE A 43 -20.64 -44.60 -20.32
N TRP A 44 -21.23 -44.90 -21.47
CA TRP A 44 -22.18 -46.01 -21.60
C TRP A 44 -22.08 -46.68 -22.97
N ARG A 45 -22.55 -47.91 -23.07
CA ARG A 45 -22.74 -48.60 -24.34
C ARG A 45 -24.16 -48.40 -24.82
N ASP A 46 -24.28 -47.92 -26.04
CA ASP A 46 -25.56 -47.76 -26.71
C ASP A 46 -26.21 -49.12 -26.97
N GLN A 47 -27.50 -49.26 -26.64
CA GLN A 47 -28.18 -50.56 -26.71
C GLN A 47 -28.58 -50.96 -28.13
N GLU A 48 -28.66 -50.01 -29.06
CA GLU A 48 -29.07 -50.27 -30.45
C GLU A 48 -27.86 -50.49 -31.36
N THR A 49 -26.79 -49.72 -31.15
CA THR A 49 -25.60 -49.71 -32.01
C THR A 49 -24.41 -50.43 -31.39
N GLY A 50 -24.42 -50.71 -30.09
CA GLY A 50 -23.30 -51.32 -29.37
C GLY A 50 -22.07 -50.41 -29.21
N ALA A 51 -22.14 -49.18 -29.72
CA ALA A 51 -21.05 -48.21 -29.65
C ALA A 51 -20.89 -47.67 -28.23
N VAL A 52 -19.64 -47.44 -27.80
CA VAL A 52 -19.35 -46.76 -26.54
C VAL A 52 -19.45 -45.26 -26.76
N GLN A 53 -20.28 -44.60 -25.97
CA GLN A 53 -20.45 -43.14 -25.98
C GLN A 53 -19.90 -42.55 -24.69
N ALA A 54 -19.41 -41.32 -24.77
CA ALA A 54 -19.00 -40.54 -23.60
C ALA A 54 -19.56 -39.12 -23.66
N LEU A 55 -20.06 -38.64 -22.53
CA LEU A 55 -20.35 -37.23 -22.29
C LEU A 55 -19.33 -36.67 -21.32
N LEU A 56 -18.76 -35.53 -21.66
CA LEU A 56 -18.01 -34.68 -20.76
C LEU A 56 -18.82 -33.41 -20.54
N ASN A 57 -19.23 -33.15 -19.31
CA ASN A 57 -19.99 -31.94 -18.97
C ASN A 57 -21.21 -31.73 -19.89
N GLY A 58 -21.95 -32.80 -20.18
CA GLY A 58 -23.09 -32.81 -21.10
C GLY A 58 -22.76 -32.75 -22.60
N THR A 59 -21.49 -32.64 -22.99
CA THR A 59 -21.05 -32.60 -24.39
C THR A 59 -20.53 -33.96 -24.86
N SER A 60 -20.97 -34.42 -26.04
CA SER A 60 -20.48 -35.65 -26.65
C SER A 60 -19.00 -35.54 -26.99
N VAL A 61 -18.21 -36.50 -26.50
CA VAL A 61 -16.77 -36.57 -26.73
C VAL A 61 -16.36 -37.98 -27.10
N GLU A 62 -15.22 -38.07 -27.77
CA GLU A 62 -14.62 -39.34 -28.10
C GLU A 62 -14.09 -40.02 -26.82
N VAL A 63 -14.40 -41.31 -26.66
CA VAL A 63 -14.22 -42.03 -25.39
C VAL A 63 -12.74 -42.17 -25.01
N THR A 64 -11.85 -42.42 -25.97
CA THR A 64 -10.41 -42.56 -25.69
C THR A 64 -9.76 -41.25 -25.22
N SER A 65 -10.36 -40.10 -25.55
CA SER A 65 -9.92 -38.78 -25.06
C SER A 65 -10.15 -38.56 -23.56
N VAL A 66 -11.09 -39.28 -22.95
CA VAL A 66 -11.49 -39.12 -21.54
C VAL A 66 -11.17 -40.34 -20.66
N TRP A 67 -11.26 -41.54 -21.22
CA TRP A 67 -11.15 -42.80 -20.47
C TRP A 67 -9.84 -42.95 -19.67
N PRO A 68 -8.63 -42.71 -20.23
CA PRO A 68 -7.37 -42.88 -19.49
C PRO A 68 -7.28 -42.00 -18.22
N TRP A 69 -7.97 -40.86 -18.24
CA TRP A 69 -7.98 -39.89 -17.14
C TRP A 69 -9.13 -40.12 -16.15
N ALA A 70 -10.25 -40.69 -16.64
CA ALA A 70 -11.46 -40.94 -15.88
C ALA A 70 -11.44 -42.28 -15.12
N ALA A 71 -10.78 -43.30 -15.67
CA ALA A 71 -10.91 -44.69 -15.20
C ALA A 71 -10.56 -44.92 -13.72
N LYS A 72 -9.70 -44.08 -13.14
CA LYS A 72 -9.25 -44.17 -11.74
C LYS A 72 -10.09 -43.33 -10.76
N LYS A 73 -11.13 -42.65 -11.24
CA LYS A 73 -11.92 -41.68 -10.46
C LYS A 73 -13.42 -41.91 -10.62
N PRO A 74 -13.94 -43.08 -10.22
CA PRO A 74 -15.37 -43.33 -10.23
C PRO A 74 -16.08 -42.40 -9.24
N VAL A 75 -17.27 -41.94 -9.59
CA VAL A 75 -18.17 -41.16 -8.72
C VAL A 75 -19.54 -41.82 -8.68
N THR A 76 -20.29 -41.62 -7.60
CA THR A 76 -21.68 -42.07 -7.51
C THR A 76 -22.54 -41.36 -8.55
N TYR A 77 -23.62 -42.02 -9.00
CA TYR A 77 -24.56 -41.39 -9.94
C TYR A 77 -25.20 -40.12 -9.36
N GLU A 78 -25.47 -40.10 -8.06
CA GLU A 78 -25.96 -38.92 -7.33
C GLU A 78 -24.98 -37.75 -7.41
N ALA A 79 -23.70 -37.95 -7.08
CA ALA A 79 -22.65 -36.93 -7.26
C ALA A 79 -22.50 -36.42 -8.70
N TYR A 80 -22.70 -37.30 -9.70
CA TYR A 80 -22.72 -36.88 -11.11
C TYR A 80 -23.93 -35.99 -11.39
N GLN A 81 -25.11 -36.38 -10.92
CA GLN A 81 -26.35 -35.62 -11.09
C GLN A 81 -26.28 -34.27 -10.38
N ASP A 82 -25.76 -34.21 -9.15
CA ASP A 82 -25.60 -32.97 -8.39
C ASP A 82 -24.66 -31.98 -9.09
N PHE A 83 -23.58 -32.45 -9.70
CA PHE A 83 -22.72 -31.59 -10.51
C PHE A 83 -23.45 -31.09 -11.76
N MET A 84 -24.18 -31.97 -12.46
CA MET A 84 -24.97 -31.61 -13.64
C MET A 84 -26.09 -30.62 -13.32
N ASP A 85 -26.64 -30.69 -12.10
CA ASP A 85 -27.66 -29.76 -11.57
C ASP A 85 -27.05 -28.45 -11.03
N GLY A 86 -25.72 -28.26 -11.15
CA GLY A 86 -25.01 -27.04 -10.76
C GLY A 86 -24.67 -26.91 -9.27
N LYS A 87 -24.83 -27.99 -8.48
CA LYS A 87 -24.50 -27.99 -7.03
C LYS A 87 -23.02 -28.22 -6.75
N GLY A 88 -22.24 -28.60 -7.77
CA GLY A 88 -20.82 -28.95 -7.65
C GLY A 88 -20.60 -30.41 -7.22
N TRP A 89 -19.34 -30.77 -6.95
CA TRP A 89 -19.02 -32.09 -6.42
C TRP A 89 -19.36 -32.17 -4.93
N PRO A 90 -19.77 -33.32 -4.37
CA PRO A 90 -20.06 -33.45 -2.94
C PRO A 90 -18.82 -33.27 -2.03
N ASP A 91 -17.61 -33.39 -2.60
CA ASP A 91 -16.35 -33.05 -1.95
C ASP A 91 -16.00 -31.54 -2.07
N ASP A 92 -16.73 -30.79 -2.92
CA ASP A 92 -16.64 -29.33 -3.04
C ASP A 92 -17.71 -28.68 -2.15
N ALA A 93 -17.41 -27.52 -1.56
CA ALA A 93 -18.36 -26.78 -0.74
C ALA A 93 -19.63 -26.42 -1.53
N PRO A 94 -20.83 -26.41 -0.91
CA PRO A 94 -22.08 -26.16 -1.62
C PRO A 94 -22.06 -24.79 -2.31
N VAL A 95 -22.33 -24.79 -3.62
CA VAL A 95 -22.58 -23.59 -4.41
C VAL A 95 -24.08 -23.28 -4.32
N ALA A 96 -24.44 -22.01 -4.11
CA ALA A 96 -25.84 -21.59 -4.10
C ALA A 96 -26.48 -21.80 -5.49
N PRO A 97 -27.73 -22.31 -5.59
CA PRO A 97 -28.40 -22.50 -6.86
C PRO A 97 -28.76 -21.16 -7.50
N VAL A 98 -28.39 -20.99 -8.77
CA VAL A 98 -28.84 -19.87 -9.61
C VAL A 98 -30.30 -20.15 -9.98
N THR A 99 -31.22 -19.37 -9.40
CA THR A 99 -32.66 -19.47 -9.68
C THR A 99 -32.95 -19.11 -11.14
N ALA A 100 -33.68 -20.00 -11.81
CA ALA A 100 -34.17 -19.87 -13.17
C ALA A 100 -35.06 -18.64 -13.39
N SER A 101 -34.98 -18.05 -14.58
CA SER A 101 -35.98 -17.14 -15.13
C SER A 101 -36.76 -17.79 -16.30
N PRO A 102 -38.03 -17.38 -16.56
CA PRO A 102 -39.02 -18.11 -17.36
C PRO A 102 -38.93 -17.87 -18.89
N PRO A 103 -39.78 -18.53 -19.71
CA PRO A 103 -39.47 -18.87 -21.11
C PRO A 103 -39.93 -17.85 -22.17
N ASP A 104 -39.39 -18.08 -23.38
CA ASP A 104 -39.76 -17.60 -24.72
C ASP A 104 -39.36 -16.17 -25.14
N VAL A 105 -38.30 -16.08 -25.96
CA VAL A 105 -38.33 -15.43 -27.29
C VAL A 105 -37.16 -15.89 -28.19
N VAL A 106 -37.53 -16.66 -29.22
CA VAL A 106 -37.07 -16.68 -30.63
C VAL A 106 -35.58 -16.88 -30.95
N GLU A 107 -35.32 -17.99 -31.66
CA GLU A 107 -34.08 -18.41 -32.31
C GLU A 107 -33.50 -17.38 -33.30
N ASN A 108 -32.18 -17.17 -33.27
CA ASN A 108 -31.41 -16.77 -34.46
C ASN A 108 -29.95 -17.31 -34.37
N PRO A 109 -29.36 -17.85 -35.45
CA PRO A 109 -28.24 -18.79 -35.37
C PRO A 109 -26.88 -18.12 -35.59
N ARG A 110 -26.13 -17.98 -34.49
CA ARG A 110 -24.65 -18.03 -34.38
C ARG A 110 -24.29 -17.60 -32.95
N ALA A 111 -24.50 -18.50 -32.00
CA ALA A 111 -24.09 -18.29 -30.62
C ALA A 111 -22.57 -18.50 -30.51
N VAL A 112 -21.83 -17.38 -30.56
CA VAL A 112 -20.59 -17.27 -29.79
C VAL A 112 -21.00 -17.45 -28.33
N ALA A 113 -20.34 -18.36 -27.60
CA ALA A 113 -20.52 -18.47 -26.15
C ALA A 113 -20.04 -17.16 -25.52
N GLY A 114 -20.98 -16.23 -25.32
CA GLY A 114 -20.77 -14.99 -24.61
C GLY A 114 -20.87 -15.25 -23.12
N ASP A 115 -19.81 -14.85 -22.40
CA ASP A 115 -19.85 -14.63 -20.96
C ASP A 115 -21.10 -13.83 -20.62
N ASN A 116 -21.96 -14.41 -19.81
CA ASN A 116 -23.16 -13.78 -19.27
C ASN A 116 -22.85 -12.91 -18.04
N SER A 117 -21.68 -12.27 -18.01
CA SER A 117 -21.42 -11.09 -17.19
C SER A 117 -21.60 -9.84 -18.06
N GLY A 118 -22.82 -9.33 -18.15
CA GLY A 118 -23.08 -8.06 -18.84
C GLY A 118 -22.27 -6.91 -18.20
N ASP A 119 -21.54 -6.16 -19.04
CA ASP A 119 -21.00 -4.80 -18.80
C ASP A 119 -20.27 -4.48 -17.47
N LEU A 120 -19.64 -5.46 -16.82
CA LEU A 120 -18.75 -5.16 -15.68
C LEU A 120 -17.28 -5.15 -16.12
N ASP A 121 -16.57 -4.08 -15.76
CA ASP A 121 -15.11 -4.04 -15.84
C ASP A 121 -14.51 -5.21 -15.05
N ALA A 122 -13.38 -5.77 -15.50
CA ALA A 122 -12.77 -6.95 -14.89
C ALA A 122 -12.46 -6.73 -13.39
N ALA A 123 -12.12 -5.49 -13.01
CA ALA A 123 -11.92 -5.10 -11.61
C ALA A 123 -13.25 -5.12 -10.82
N GLU A 124 -14.36 -4.69 -11.42
CA GLU A 124 -15.68 -4.72 -10.81
C GLU A 124 -16.22 -6.14 -10.67
N ALA A 125 -15.97 -7.01 -11.66
CA ALA A 125 -16.28 -8.43 -11.59
C ALA A 125 -15.55 -9.12 -10.43
N MET A 126 -14.23 -8.88 -10.29
CA MET A 126 -13.43 -9.41 -9.17
C MET A 126 -13.87 -8.83 -7.81
N ARG A 127 -14.33 -7.59 -7.78
CA ARG A 127 -14.88 -6.97 -6.57
C ARG A 127 -16.22 -7.59 -6.17
N LEU A 128 -17.09 -7.89 -7.13
CA LEU A 128 -18.37 -8.54 -6.88
C LEU A 128 -18.17 -9.98 -6.42
N GLU A 129 -17.20 -10.70 -7.01
CA GLU A 129 -16.75 -12.02 -6.52
C GLU A 129 -16.33 -11.93 -5.04
N LEU A 130 -15.44 -10.98 -4.68
CA LEU A 130 -15.02 -10.78 -3.30
C LEU A 130 -16.20 -10.46 -2.36
N LEU A 131 -17.18 -9.69 -2.83
CA LEU A 131 -18.35 -9.34 -2.01
C LEU A 131 -19.19 -10.58 -1.69
N GLY A 132 -19.45 -11.43 -2.68
CA GLY A 132 -20.15 -12.71 -2.47
C GLY A 132 -19.39 -13.64 -1.53
N GLU A 133 -18.07 -13.76 -1.73
CA GLU A 133 -17.17 -14.53 -0.86
C GLU A 133 -17.17 -14.01 0.58
N LYS A 134 -17.13 -12.69 0.74
CA LYS A 134 -17.14 -12.03 2.04
C LYS A 134 -18.42 -12.29 2.80
N GLU A 135 -19.59 -12.21 2.15
CA GLU A 135 -20.87 -12.47 2.83
C GLU A 135 -20.95 -13.90 3.38
N LEU A 136 -20.41 -14.87 2.65
CA LEU A 136 -20.35 -16.26 3.10
C LEU A 136 -19.32 -16.44 4.21
N ALA A 137 -18.13 -15.86 4.05
CA ALA A 137 -17.07 -15.91 5.05
C ALA A 137 -17.49 -15.24 6.37
N ASP A 138 -18.10 -14.06 6.33
CA ASP A 138 -18.57 -13.33 7.53
C ASP A 138 -19.64 -14.14 8.28
N LYS A 139 -20.59 -14.76 7.56
CA LYS A 139 -21.58 -15.66 8.16
C LYS A 139 -20.92 -16.86 8.84
N PHE A 140 -19.90 -17.43 8.22
CA PHE A 140 -19.17 -18.56 8.79
C PHE A 140 -18.33 -18.17 10.01
N LEU A 141 -17.62 -17.03 9.94
CA LEU A 141 -16.81 -16.48 11.02
C LEU A 141 -17.64 -16.06 12.25
N SER A 142 -18.95 -15.90 12.10
CA SER A 142 -19.86 -15.56 13.21
C SER A 142 -20.01 -16.70 14.23
N LYS A 143 -19.63 -17.93 13.89
CA LYS A 143 -19.70 -19.11 14.77
C LYS A 143 -18.30 -19.66 15.07
N PRO A 144 -18.06 -20.18 16.29
CA PRO A 144 -16.82 -20.89 16.58
C PRO A 144 -16.71 -22.16 15.74
N ILE A 145 -15.47 -22.53 15.40
CA ILE A 145 -15.15 -23.76 14.67
C ILE A 145 -15.05 -24.90 15.69
N GLU A 146 -15.97 -25.86 15.63
CA GLU A 146 -16.03 -26.99 16.57
C GLU A 146 -15.70 -28.35 15.92
N ALA A 147 -15.48 -28.38 14.60
CA ALA A 147 -15.25 -29.59 13.81
C ALA A 147 -14.10 -29.42 12.80
N GLN A 148 -13.42 -30.52 12.47
CA GLN A 148 -12.28 -30.52 11.53
C GLN A 148 -12.73 -30.10 10.12
N GLU A 149 -13.92 -30.52 9.71
CA GLU A 149 -14.51 -30.19 8.41
C GLU A 149 -14.71 -28.67 8.26
N ALA A 150 -15.10 -28.00 9.35
CA ALA A 150 -15.23 -26.55 9.39
C ALA A 150 -13.85 -25.86 9.33
N ALA A 151 -12.82 -26.44 9.94
CA ALA A 151 -11.44 -25.93 9.81
C ALA A 151 -10.92 -26.07 8.36
N ASP A 152 -11.19 -27.20 7.71
CA ASP A 152 -10.79 -27.44 6.32
C ASP A 152 -11.52 -26.49 5.35
N GLN A 153 -12.80 -26.19 5.59
CA GLN A 153 -13.55 -25.18 4.82
C GLN A 153 -12.92 -23.78 4.90
N VAL A 154 -12.45 -23.37 6.07
CA VAL A 154 -11.73 -22.09 6.23
C VAL A 154 -10.43 -22.07 5.43
N ALA A 155 -9.69 -23.17 5.43
CA ALA A 155 -8.45 -23.27 4.65
C ALA A 155 -8.72 -23.12 3.14
N VAL A 156 -9.81 -23.73 2.64
CA VAL A 156 -10.22 -23.61 1.23
C VAL A 156 -10.66 -22.19 0.90
N TRP A 157 -11.49 -21.54 1.72
CA TRP A 157 -11.91 -20.15 1.48
C TRP A 157 -10.76 -19.17 1.57
N SER A 158 -9.85 -19.35 2.54
CA SER A 158 -8.64 -18.53 2.65
C SER A 158 -7.81 -18.60 1.37
N LYS A 159 -7.61 -19.81 0.82
CA LYS A 159 -6.93 -20.00 -0.46
C LYS A 159 -7.66 -19.32 -1.61
N ARG A 160 -8.98 -19.50 -1.73
CA ARG A 160 -9.79 -18.92 -2.82
C ARG A 160 -9.73 -17.38 -2.82
N ILE A 161 -9.93 -16.76 -1.66
CA ILE A 161 -9.82 -15.31 -1.49
C ILE A 161 -8.38 -14.84 -1.77
N GLY A 162 -7.38 -15.60 -1.33
CA GLY A 162 -5.97 -15.34 -1.64
C GLY A 162 -5.67 -15.34 -3.13
N ASP A 163 -6.19 -16.32 -3.87
CA ASP A 163 -6.03 -16.42 -5.33
C ASP A 163 -6.76 -15.28 -6.07
N LEU A 164 -7.96 -14.89 -5.62
CA LEU A 164 -8.67 -13.70 -6.12
C LEU A 164 -7.85 -12.42 -5.93
N LYS A 165 -7.29 -12.23 -4.72
CA LYS A 165 -6.40 -11.10 -4.41
C LYS A 165 -5.16 -11.09 -5.32
N ASN A 166 -4.56 -12.25 -5.56
CA ASN A 166 -3.40 -12.37 -6.45
C ASN A 166 -3.74 -12.05 -7.92
N ARG A 167 -4.94 -12.40 -8.40
CA ARG A 167 -5.43 -12.01 -9.74
C ARG A 167 -5.63 -10.50 -9.83
N ALA A 168 -6.27 -9.90 -8.82
CA ALA A 168 -6.49 -8.46 -8.75
C ALA A 168 -5.16 -7.68 -8.72
N ASP A 169 -4.19 -8.12 -7.92
CA ASP A 169 -2.85 -7.50 -7.86
C ASP A 169 -2.14 -7.52 -9.22
N LYS A 170 -2.25 -8.61 -9.97
CA LYS A 170 -1.67 -8.73 -11.32
C LYS A 170 -2.34 -7.79 -12.32
N ALA A 171 -3.67 -7.74 -12.32
CA ALA A 171 -4.42 -6.83 -13.18
C ALA A 171 -4.07 -5.37 -12.87
N PHE A 172 -4.07 -4.99 -11.59
CA PHE A 172 -3.67 -3.68 -11.12
C PHE A 172 -2.23 -3.31 -11.54
N GLN A 173 -1.27 -4.23 -11.39
CA GLN A 173 0.11 -3.99 -11.81
C GLN A 173 0.21 -3.80 -13.33
N ALA A 174 -0.51 -4.60 -14.11
CA ALA A 174 -0.51 -4.49 -15.57
C ALA A 174 -1.09 -3.16 -16.05
N GLU A 175 -2.20 -2.71 -15.47
CA GLU A 175 -2.81 -1.41 -15.77
C GLU A 175 -1.91 -0.25 -15.33
N LYS A 176 -1.30 -0.35 -14.15
CA LYS A 176 -0.48 0.72 -13.57
C LYS A 176 0.89 0.85 -14.22
N ALA A 177 1.47 -0.24 -14.73
CA ALA A 177 2.81 -0.27 -15.33
C ALA A 177 3.05 0.81 -16.40
N PRO A 178 2.21 0.97 -17.45
CA PRO A 178 2.42 2.00 -18.46
C PRO A 178 2.34 3.42 -17.90
N HIS A 179 1.52 3.66 -16.87
CA HIS A 179 1.42 4.97 -16.23
C HIS A 179 2.64 5.30 -15.37
N LEU A 180 3.20 4.31 -14.66
CA LEU A 180 4.45 4.48 -13.94
C LEU A 180 5.62 4.74 -14.89
N GLU A 181 5.65 4.04 -16.03
CA GLU A 181 6.68 4.26 -17.04
C GLU A 181 6.54 5.64 -17.71
N ALA A 182 5.31 6.04 -18.06
CA ALA A 182 5.04 7.39 -18.54
C ALA A 182 5.46 8.45 -17.51
N GLY A 183 5.18 8.22 -16.23
CA GLY A 183 5.63 9.07 -15.12
C GLY A 183 7.15 9.18 -15.06
N ARG A 184 7.87 8.06 -15.18
CA ARG A 184 9.34 8.04 -15.22
C ARG A 184 9.91 8.81 -16.39
N LEU A 185 9.33 8.69 -17.58
CA LEU A 185 9.77 9.44 -18.76
C LEU A 185 9.56 10.95 -18.58
N VAL A 186 8.48 11.36 -17.92
CA VAL A 186 8.27 12.75 -17.53
C VAL A 186 9.32 13.18 -16.50
N ASP A 187 9.54 12.40 -15.44
CA ASP A 187 10.55 12.71 -14.43
C ASP A 187 11.96 12.86 -15.04
N GLU A 188 12.32 11.98 -15.98
CA GLU A 188 13.58 12.03 -16.72
C GLU A 188 13.68 13.30 -17.59
N LYS A 189 12.62 13.60 -18.37
CA LYS A 189 12.53 14.83 -19.18
C LYS A 189 12.73 16.10 -18.34
N TRP A 190 12.29 16.08 -17.08
CA TRP A 190 12.38 17.22 -16.17
C TRP A 190 13.48 17.09 -15.11
N ARG A 191 14.37 16.10 -15.25
CA ARG A 191 15.44 15.82 -14.28
C ARG A 191 16.42 16.98 -14.16
N TRP A 192 16.68 17.68 -15.26
CA TRP A 192 17.55 18.87 -15.32
C TRP A 192 17.13 19.99 -14.37
N ARG A 193 15.88 20.01 -13.88
CA ARG A 193 15.45 20.97 -12.83
C ARG A 193 16.27 20.80 -11.54
N GLN A 194 16.70 19.58 -11.23
CA GLN A 194 17.59 19.30 -10.09
C GLN A 194 18.98 19.89 -10.33
N ASP A 195 19.48 19.84 -11.57
CA ASP A 195 20.75 20.47 -11.94
C ASP A 195 20.66 22.00 -11.84
N ALA A 196 19.54 22.58 -12.27
CA ALA A 196 19.27 24.01 -12.11
C ALA A 196 19.23 24.43 -10.63
N GLU A 197 18.54 23.67 -9.77
CA GLU A 197 18.53 23.90 -8.32
C GLU A 197 19.94 23.80 -7.72
N THR A 198 20.68 22.76 -8.12
CA THR A 198 22.07 22.56 -7.70
C THR A 198 22.96 23.74 -8.11
N LEU A 199 22.83 24.22 -9.34
CA LEU A 199 23.56 25.37 -9.85
C LEU A 199 23.21 26.65 -9.08
N VAL A 200 21.93 26.90 -8.82
CA VAL A 200 21.47 28.04 -8.00
C VAL A 200 22.06 27.97 -6.59
N ARG A 201 22.10 26.78 -5.96
CA ARG A 201 22.72 26.59 -4.64
C ARG A 201 24.21 26.88 -4.68
N ARG A 202 24.93 26.45 -5.72
CA ARG A 202 26.36 26.74 -5.91
C ARG A 202 26.60 28.25 -6.10
N LEU A 203 25.80 28.93 -6.92
CA LEU A 203 25.89 30.38 -7.12
C LEU A 203 25.62 31.15 -5.82
N LYS A 204 24.59 30.75 -5.06
CA LYS A 204 24.31 31.34 -3.74
C LYS A 204 25.48 31.12 -2.76
N SER A 205 26.04 29.92 -2.74
CA SER A 205 27.22 29.61 -1.91
C SER A 205 28.44 30.44 -2.32
N HIS A 206 28.59 30.71 -3.62
CA HIS A 206 29.70 31.51 -4.14
C HIS A 206 29.59 33.01 -3.79
N ILE A 207 28.37 33.55 -3.69
CA ILE A 207 28.16 34.96 -3.28
C ILE A 207 28.14 35.13 -1.75
N THR A 208 27.92 34.06 -0.97
CA THR A 208 27.89 34.13 0.51
C THR A 208 29.10 34.85 1.12
N PRO A 209 30.37 34.54 0.77
CA PRO A 209 31.53 35.22 1.36
C PRO A 209 31.54 36.74 1.11
N TRP A 210 31.05 37.17 -0.06
CA TRP A 210 30.91 38.60 -0.36
C TRP A 210 29.85 39.27 0.51
N LEU A 211 28.71 38.62 0.73
CA LEU A 211 27.66 39.14 1.60
C LEU A 211 28.10 39.17 3.07
N GLU A 212 28.89 38.20 3.51
CA GLU A 212 29.52 38.19 4.83
C GLU A 212 30.49 39.36 5.00
N LYS A 213 31.30 39.65 3.98
CA LYS A 213 32.18 40.83 3.96
C LYS A 213 31.38 42.12 4.10
N LEU A 214 30.33 42.31 3.29
CA LEU A 214 29.47 43.49 3.39
C LEU A 214 28.82 43.61 4.77
N ARG A 215 28.37 42.50 5.36
CA ARG A 215 27.81 42.48 6.72
C ARG A 215 28.87 42.86 7.77
N ALA A 216 30.10 42.39 7.62
CA ALA A 216 31.20 42.73 8.54
C ALA A 216 31.57 44.22 8.46
N GLU A 217 31.65 44.79 7.25
CA GLU A 217 31.89 46.22 7.03
C GLU A 217 30.78 47.08 7.66
N GLU A 218 29.53 46.68 7.46
CA GLU A 218 28.37 47.37 8.04
C GLU A 218 28.34 47.27 9.58
N GLN A 219 28.71 46.10 10.13
CA GLN A 219 28.85 45.93 11.57
C GLN A 219 30.01 46.76 12.13
N GLU A 220 31.12 46.91 11.41
CA GLU A 220 32.22 47.78 11.84
C GLU A 220 31.81 49.25 11.84
N ARG A 221 31.11 49.71 10.80
CA ARG A 221 30.54 51.06 10.72
C ARG A 221 29.58 51.32 11.88
N ALA A 222 28.66 50.38 12.14
CA ALA A 222 27.72 50.43 13.25
C ALA A 222 28.45 50.48 14.61
N ARG A 223 29.50 49.67 14.81
CA ARG A 223 30.31 49.69 16.04
C ARG A 223 31.01 51.02 16.27
N LYS A 224 31.64 51.59 15.24
CA LYS A 224 32.32 52.90 15.34
C LYS A 224 31.32 54.01 15.68
N ALA A 225 30.17 54.04 15.00
CA ALA A 225 29.09 54.98 15.29
C ALA A 225 28.53 54.80 16.72
N ALA A 226 28.36 53.56 17.18
CA ALA A 226 27.89 53.29 18.54
C ALA A 226 28.91 53.76 19.61
N GLU A 227 30.21 53.59 19.36
CA GLU A 227 31.26 54.09 20.25
C GLU A 227 31.27 55.63 20.29
N GLU A 228 31.15 56.28 19.14
CA GLU A 228 31.08 57.74 19.05
C GLU A 228 29.83 58.29 19.75
N ALA A 229 28.66 57.67 19.53
CA ALA A 229 27.43 58.02 20.23
C ALA A 229 27.58 57.85 21.75
N ARG A 230 28.28 56.80 22.22
CA ARG A 230 28.55 56.62 23.66
C ARG A 230 29.44 57.74 24.21
N ARG A 231 30.50 58.13 23.50
CA ARG A 231 31.37 59.25 23.90
C ARG A 231 30.60 60.58 23.97
N GLN A 232 29.76 60.84 22.97
CA GLN A 232 28.91 62.04 22.95
C GLN A 232 27.88 62.00 24.10
N GLN A 233 27.31 60.84 24.43
CA GLN A 233 26.39 60.70 25.55
C GLN A 233 27.08 60.95 26.91
N GLU A 234 28.28 60.42 27.09
CA GLU A 234 29.10 60.67 28.30
C GLU A 234 29.44 62.17 28.43
N GLU A 235 29.80 62.83 27.32
CA GLU A 235 30.06 64.26 27.28
C GLU A 235 28.81 65.10 27.57
N ALA A 236 27.66 64.77 26.97
CA ALA A 236 26.38 65.42 27.24
C ALA A 236 26.01 65.27 28.73
N THR A 237 26.25 64.10 29.33
CA THR A 237 26.01 63.86 30.76
C THR A 237 26.91 64.73 31.64
N ARG A 238 28.20 64.87 31.28
CA ARG A 238 29.15 65.74 31.98
C ARG A 238 28.75 67.22 31.88
N LEU A 239 28.35 67.68 30.70
CA LEU A 239 27.90 69.06 30.48
C LEU A 239 26.59 69.35 31.20
N ALA A 240 25.65 68.40 31.21
CA ALA A 240 24.42 68.51 31.98
C ALA A 240 24.69 68.61 33.49
N ALA A 241 25.66 67.84 34.01
CA ALA A 241 26.08 67.95 35.41
C ALA A 241 26.73 69.31 35.72
N ALA A 242 27.54 69.86 34.80
CA ALA A 242 28.12 71.20 34.94
C ALA A 242 27.04 72.32 34.89
N ALA A 243 26.03 72.17 34.03
CA ALA A 243 24.88 73.06 33.96
C ALA A 243 24.09 73.09 35.28
N GLN A 244 23.87 71.92 35.89
CA GLN A 244 23.25 71.82 37.21
C GLN A 244 24.08 72.46 38.33
N ALA A 245 25.41 72.54 38.16
CA ALA A 245 26.32 73.22 39.08
C ALA A 245 26.42 74.75 38.87
N GLY A 246 25.65 75.31 37.91
CA GLY A 246 25.52 76.76 37.71
C GLY A 246 26.20 77.32 36.46
N ASP A 247 26.72 76.49 35.55
CA ASP A 247 27.25 76.94 34.26
C ASP A 247 26.15 77.00 33.19
N GLU A 248 25.57 78.18 32.97
CA GLU A 248 24.50 78.39 31.97
C GLU A 248 24.94 78.09 30.53
N ALA A 249 26.22 78.26 30.19
CA ALA A 249 26.73 77.94 28.85
C ALA A 249 26.80 76.43 28.61
N ALA A 250 26.98 75.64 29.68
CA ALA A 250 26.99 74.18 29.60
C ALA A 250 25.60 73.58 29.29
N ALA A 251 24.51 74.29 29.58
CA ALA A 251 23.15 73.81 29.30
C ALA A 251 22.89 73.71 27.79
N ALA A 252 23.20 74.78 27.03
CA ALA A 252 23.05 74.79 25.58
C ALA A 252 23.97 73.78 24.89
N GLN A 253 25.20 73.61 25.41
CA GLN A 253 26.15 72.62 24.89
C GLN A 253 25.71 71.18 25.19
N ALA A 254 25.14 70.91 26.37
CA ALA A 254 24.62 69.59 26.72
C ALA A 254 23.49 69.16 25.76
N GLU A 255 22.56 70.06 25.44
CA GLU A 255 21.46 69.79 24.51
C GLU A 255 21.96 69.50 23.09
N GLU A 256 22.92 70.29 22.60
CA GLU A 256 23.50 70.09 21.26
C GLU A 256 24.29 68.78 21.14
N VAL A 257 25.07 68.42 22.17
CA VAL A 257 25.82 67.15 22.19
C VAL A 257 24.86 65.97 22.36
N GLN A 258 23.78 66.11 23.14
CA GLN A 258 22.75 65.09 23.28
C GLN A 258 22.00 64.85 21.96
N ALA A 259 21.66 65.91 21.22
CA ALA A 259 21.04 65.80 19.90
C ALA A 259 21.95 65.05 18.90
N ARG A 260 23.26 65.38 18.90
CA ARG A 260 24.27 64.66 18.10
C ARG A 260 24.38 63.19 18.51
N ALA A 261 24.41 62.89 19.82
CA ALA A 261 24.45 61.52 20.32
C ALA A 261 23.25 60.69 19.84
N ILE A 262 22.05 61.28 19.81
CA ILE A 262 20.84 60.62 19.31
C ILE A 262 20.94 60.35 17.79
N GLU A 263 21.43 61.31 16.99
CA GLU A 263 21.60 61.10 15.55
C GLU A 263 22.67 60.05 15.24
N THR A 264 23.83 60.11 15.92
CA THR A 264 24.90 59.13 15.77
C THR A 264 24.46 57.75 16.24
N ALA A 265 23.64 57.65 17.29
CA ALA A 265 23.04 56.40 17.74
C ALA A 265 22.06 55.81 16.69
N LYS A 266 21.24 56.64 16.05
CA LYS A 266 20.38 56.20 14.93
C LYS A 266 21.22 55.72 13.75
N ALA A 267 22.30 56.42 13.42
CA ALA A 267 23.24 55.99 12.39
C ALA A 267 23.94 54.67 12.75
N ALA A 268 24.08 54.32 14.03
CA ALA A 268 24.69 53.07 14.48
C ALA A 268 23.82 51.82 14.24
N GLU A 269 22.56 51.96 13.82
CA GLU A 269 21.72 50.81 13.49
C GLU A 269 22.29 50.03 12.28
N VAL A 270 22.42 48.71 12.44
CA VAL A 270 22.93 47.79 11.40
C VAL A 270 21.88 47.64 10.30
N GLN A 271 22.23 48.09 9.09
CA GLN A 271 21.36 47.96 7.92
C GLN A 271 21.47 46.58 7.28
N ARG A 272 20.39 46.14 6.62
CA ARG A 272 20.40 44.91 5.82
C ARG A 272 21.23 45.09 4.56
N THR A 273 22.39 44.46 4.52
CA THR A 273 23.25 44.41 3.34
C THR A 273 22.77 43.34 2.35
N GLY A 274 23.08 43.53 1.07
CA GLY A 274 22.70 42.61 0.00
C GLY A 274 23.38 42.97 -1.32
N ALA A 275 23.28 42.07 -2.30
CA ALA A 275 23.87 42.24 -3.63
C ALA A 275 22.84 41.94 -4.72
N GLY A 276 23.04 42.49 -5.91
CA GLY A 276 22.17 42.29 -7.08
C GLY A 276 21.37 43.52 -7.49
N ARG A 277 20.74 43.43 -8.68
CA ARG A 277 19.90 44.50 -9.26
C ARG A 277 18.46 44.40 -8.75
N THR A 278 17.67 45.43 -9.01
CA THR A 278 16.23 45.45 -8.74
C THR A 278 15.57 44.19 -9.32
N GLY A 279 14.79 43.48 -8.49
CA GLY A 279 14.14 42.20 -8.85
C GLY A 279 15.00 40.95 -8.65
N ALA A 280 16.31 41.06 -8.41
CA ALA A 280 17.23 39.93 -8.22
C ALA A 280 18.15 40.10 -7.01
N LYS A 281 17.73 40.89 -6.01
CA LYS A 281 18.54 41.16 -4.82
C LYS A 281 18.62 39.92 -3.92
N VAL A 282 19.83 39.54 -3.54
CA VAL A 282 20.13 38.45 -2.60
C VAL A 282 20.71 39.03 -1.31
N SER A 283 20.30 38.48 -0.17
CA SER A 283 20.79 38.84 1.15
C SER A 283 20.99 37.59 2.00
N LEU A 284 21.76 37.69 3.09
CA LEU A 284 21.94 36.59 4.02
C LEU A 284 20.63 36.30 4.76
N ARG A 285 20.29 35.01 4.89
CA ARG A 285 19.15 34.52 5.67
C ARG A 285 19.67 33.71 6.85
N THR A 286 19.10 33.92 8.03
CA THR A 286 19.32 33.05 9.18
C THR A 286 18.58 31.72 8.97
N VAL A 287 19.32 30.62 9.04
CA VAL A 287 18.79 29.26 9.10
C VAL A 287 19.20 28.69 10.46
N THR A 288 18.24 28.12 11.18
CA THR A 288 18.49 27.47 12.47
C THR A 288 18.66 25.99 12.23
N ASP A 289 19.92 25.53 12.19
CA ASP A 289 20.23 24.10 12.17
C ASP A 289 20.31 23.58 13.62
N VAL A 290 19.57 22.51 13.91
CA VAL A 290 19.54 21.88 15.23
C VAL A 290 20.31 20.57 15.16
N VAL A 291 21.36 20.45 15.97
CA VAL A 291 22.17 19.23 16.10
C VAL A 291 21.97 18.67 17.50
N ILE A 292 21.68 17.37 17.59
CA ILE A 292 21.58 16.67 18.88
C ILE A 292 23.00 16.41 19.40
N THR A 293 23.38 17.09 20.49
CA THR A 293 24.68 16.94 21.14
C THR A 293 24.65 15.92 22.28
N ASP A 294 23.52 15.81 22.97
CA ASP A 294 23.28 14.88 24.07
C ASP A 294 21.91 14.23 23.89
N LEU A 295 21.93 13.02 23.31
CA LEU A 295 20.72 12.24 23.08
C LEU A 295 20.04 11.80 24.40
N PRO A 296 20.76 11.29 25.43
CA PRO A 296 20.16 10.99 26.73
C PRO A 296 19.40 12.17 27.36
N ALA A 297 20.00 13.36 27.39
CA ALA A 297 19.36 14.55 27.96
C ALA A 297 18.11 14.96 27.17
N LEU A 298 18.20 14.91 25.83
CA LEU A 298 17.06 15.21 24.95
C LEU A 298 15.92 14.19 25.14
N ALA A 299 16.24 12.90 25.23
CA ALA A 299 15.27 11.85 25.48
C ALA A 299 14.60 12.02 26.85
N ALA A 300 15.36 12.36 27.89
CA ALA A 300 14.81 12.63 29.22
C ALA A 300 13.87 13.84 29.22
N PHE A 301 14.21 14.91 28.49
CA PHE A 301 13.33 16.08 28.32
C PHE A 301 11.98 15.71 27.70
N TYR A 302 11.98 14.94 26.60
CA TYR A 302 10.73 14.50 25.97
C TYR A 302 9.96 13.46 26.81
N ALA A 303 10.66 12.58 27.53
CA ALA A 303 10.03 11.61 28.43
C ALA A 303 9.40 12.28 29.67
N GLY A 304 9.93 13.43 30.10
CA GLY A 304 9.39 14.23 31.21
C GLY A 304 8.20 15.10 30.86
N MET A 305 7.80 15.16 29.57
CA MET A 305 6.58 15.88 29.17
C MET A 305 5.33 15.12 29.60
N ASN A 306 4.33 15.83 30.13
CA ASN A 306 3.03 15.24 30.50
C ASN A 306 2.35 14.53 29.32
N ASP A 307 2.53 15.06 28.10
CA ASP A 307 2.11 14.41 26.87
C ASP A 307 3.26 14.40 25.87
N ALA A 308 3.85 13.22 25.66
CA ALA A 308 4.92 13.06 24.68
C ALA A 308 4.37 13.23 23.24
N PRO A 309 5.14 13.84 22.32
CA PRO A 309 4.73 14.00 20.92
C PRO A 309 4.31 12.68 20.26
N ALA A 310 3.30 12.72 19.40
CA ALA A 310 2.75 11.53 18.72
C ALA A 310 3.84 10.78 17.92
N ASP A 311 4.64 11.50 17.14
CA ASP A 311 5.72 10.93 16.33
C ASP A 311 6.76 10.18 17.18
N LEU A 312 7.05 10.67 18.39
CA LEU A 312 7.95 10.00 19.32
C LEU A 312 7.35 8.67 19.80
N LYS A 313 6.07 8.67 20.16
CA LYS A 313 5.35 7.45 20.59
C LYS A 313 5.36 6.40 19.48
N GLU A 314 5.12 6.81 18.23
CA GLU A 314 5.15 5.91 17.07
C GLU A 314 6.53 5.28 16.84
N VAL A 315 7.59 6.09 16.91
CA VAL A 315 8.97 5.61 16.77
C VAL A 315 9.33 4.64 17.89
N LEU A 316 9.01 4.98 19.15
CA LEU A 316 9.27 4.12 20.30
C LEU A 316 8.50 2.80 20.21
N LEU A 317 7.23 2.82 19.78
CA LEU A 317 6.43 1.61 19.56
C LEU A 317 7.03 0.72 18.47
N LYS A 318 7.51 1.31 17.37
CA LYS A 318 8.17 0.57 16.28
C LYS A 318 9.46 -0.10 16.76
N LEU A 319 10.27 0.62 17.54
CA LEU A 319 11.49 0.06 18.13
C LEU A 319 11.17 -1.05 19.15
N ALA A 320 10.13 -0.87 19.97
CA ALA A 320 9.69 -1.87 20.93
C ALA A 320 9.24 -3.17 20.26
N ARG A 321 8.40 -3.08 19.21
CA ARG A 321 7.98 -4.24 18.40
C ARG A 321 9.17 -4.96 17.79
N ARG A 322 10.17 -4.21 17.28
CA ARG A 322 11.40 -4.80 16.72
C ARG A 322 12.20 -5.55 17.78
N ASN A 323 12.36 -4.98 18.98
CA ASN A 323 13.06 -5.65 20.07
C ASN A 323 12.33 -6.94 20.48
N ILE A 324 11.00 -6.88 20.61
CA ILE A 324 10.18 -8.05 20.94
C ILE A 324 10.33 -9.14 19.88
N SER A 325 10.30 -8.78 18.59
CA SER A 325 10.53 -9.74 17.49
C SER A 325 11.93 -10.36 17.52
N ALA A 326 12.91 -9.65 18.07
CA ALA A 326 14.27 -10.15 18.29
C ALA A 326 14.45 -10.91 19.63
N GLY A 327 13.36 -11.14 20.38
CA GLY A 327 13.39 -11.85 21.67
C GLY A 327 13.80 -11.00 22.87
N VAL A 328 13.89 -9.67 22.72
CA VAL A 328 14.26 -8.73 23.79
C VAL A 328 13.02 -7.96 24.23
N THR A 329 12.63 -8.05 25.50
CA THR A 329 11.51 -7.27 26.05
C THR A 329 12.02 -5.94 26.63
N PRO A 330 11.78 -4.79 25.96
CA PRO A 330 12.15 -3.50 26.51
C PRO A 330 11.28 -3.15 27.73
N PRO A 331 11.81 -2.42 28.73
CA PRO A 331 11.06 -1.98 29.89
C PRO A 331 9.91 -1.04 29.50
N GLY A 332 8.82 -1.06 30.29
CA GLY A 332 7.65 -0.19 30.08
C GLY A 332 6.68 -0.65 28.98
N VAL A 333 6.84 -1.86 28.45
CA VAL A 333 5.96 -2.44 27.42
C VAL A 333 5.26 -3.68 27.95
N THR A 334 3.95 -3.77 27.72
CA THR A 334 3.18 -4.98 27.97
C THR A 334 3.03 -5.75 26.66
N VAL A 335 3.39 -7.04 26.66
CA VAL A 335 3.31 -7.91 25.49
C VAL A 335 2.16 -8.89 25.68
N THR A 336 1.18 -8.84 24.77
CA THR A 336 0.09 -9.81 24.71
C THR A 336 0.22 -10.63 23.44
N THR A 337 0.56 -11.91 23.58
CA THR A 337 0.68 -12.83 22.45
C THR A 337 -0.68 -13.43 22.13
N LYS A 338 -1.11 -13.32 20.87
CA LYS A 338 -2.26 -14.03 20.32
C LYS A 338 -1.80 -14.79 19.09
N GLN A 339 -2.04 -16.10 19.03
CA GLN A 339 -1.87 -16.85 17.79
C GLN A 339 -3.08 -16.54 16.89
N VAL A 340 -2.79 -16.10 15.67
CA VAL A 340 -3.79 -15.84 14.63
C VAL A 340 -3.46 -16.76 13.45
N ALA A 341 -4.48 -17.14 12.67
CA ALA A 341 -4.26 -17.92 11.45
C ALA A 341 -3.29 -17.18 10.51
N ALA A 342 -2.43 -17.94 9.82
CA ALA A 342 -1.37 -17.42 8.95
C ALA A 342 -1.90 -16.84 7.63
#